data_AF-A0A7C9U1V7-F1
#
_entry.id   AF-A0A7C9U1V7-F1
#
_cell.length_a   1.000
_cell.length_b   1.000
_cell.length_c   1.000
_cell.angle_alpha   90.00
_cell.angle_beta   90.00
_cell.angle_gamma   90.00
#
_symmetry.space_group_name_H-M   'P 1'
#
loop_
_entity.id
_entity.type
_entity.pdbx_description
1 polymer ?
#
loop_
_entity_poly.entity_id
_entity_poly.type
_entity_poly.pdbx_seq_one_letter_code
_entity_poly.pdbx_strand_id
1 'polypeptide(L)' 'SPTTELSFCQENLDAFSLLEEAIEQYILRDGRYQLLVKSNSGQIESLVMTDFMIPIRAIFDSAENLNALHNITIAL' A
#
# COMPACT_ATOMS: atom_id res chain seq x y z
N SER A 1 4.77 -27.98 7.02
CA SER A 1 6.12 -27.64 7.52
C SER A 1 6.37 -26.17 7.20
N PRO A 2 7.41 -25.50 7.75
CA PRO A 2 7.74 -24.11 7.40
C PRO A 2 7.92 -23.89 5.89
N THR A 3 8.22 -24.96 5.15
CA THR A 3 8.39 -24.99 3.70
C THR A 3 7.08 -24.80 2.92
N THR A 4 5.93 -25.16 3.50
CA THR A 4 4.61 -25.07 2.82
C THR A 4 4.01 -23.66 2.92
N GLU A 5 4.32 -22.92 3.98
CA GLU A 5 3.86 -21.53 4.14
C GLU A 5 4.68 -20.55 3.28
N LEU A 6 5.99 -20.80 3.13
CA LEU A 6 6.86 -19.99 2.28
C LEU A 6 6.56 -20.13 0.79
N SER A 7 6.19 -21.33 0.32
CA SER A 7 5.79 -21.53 -1.09
C SER A 7 4.49 -20.79 -1.42
N PHE A 8 3.56 -20.73 -0.47
CA PHE A 8 2.29 -20.03 -0.66
C PHE A 8 2.46 -18.50 -0.74
N CYS A 9 3.42 -17.93 0.00
CA CYS A 9 3.76 -16.52 -0.09
C CYS A 9 4.45 -16.15 -1.41
N GLN A 10 5.24 -17.07 -1.99
CA GLN A 10 5.98 -16.82 -3.23
C GLN A 10 5.08 -16.80 -4.47
N GLU A 11 4.13 -17.72 -4.59
CA GLU A 11 3.20 -17.78 -5.73
C GLU A 11 2.25 -16.56 -5.80
N ASN A 12 1.90 -15.98 -4.65
CA ASN A 12 1.09 -14.76 -4.59
C ASN A 12 1.90 -13.48 -4.87
N LEU A 13 3.23 -13.51 -4.68
CA LEU A 13 4.10 -12.38 -4.99
C LEU A 13 4.21 -12.13 -6.50
N ASP A 14 4.22 -13.20 -7.30
CA ASP A 14 4.34 -13.13 -8.76
C ASP A 14 3.05 -12.57 -9.39
N ALA A 15 1.88 -12.96 -8.90
CA ALA A 15 0.59 -12.44 -9.40
C ALA A 15 0.43 -10.93 -9.15
N PHE A 16 0.89 -10.44 -7.99
CA PHE A 16 0.87 -9.02 -7.66
C PHE A 16 2.01 -8.21 -8.31
N SER A 17 3.05 -8.87 -8.82
CA SER A 17 4.17 -8.20 -9.53
C SER A 17 3.85 -7.89 -11.00
N LEU A 18 2.68 -8.32 -11.49
CA LEU A 18 2.17 -8.00 -12.82
C LEU A 18 1.16 -6.84 -12.83
N LEU A 19 0.84 -6.27 -11.66
CA LEU A 19 -0.08 -5.14 -11.54
C LEU A 19 0.68 -3.84 -11.85
N GLU A 20 0.29 -3.16 -12.93
CA GLU A 20 0.92 -1.89 -13.35
C GLU A 20 0.71 -0.75 -12.34
N GLU A 21 -0.40 -0.80 -11.59
CA GLU A 21 -0.79 0.22 -10.61
C GLU A 21 -0.98 -0.43 -9.23
N ALA A 22 0.12 -0.60 -8.51
CA ALA A 22 0.11 -1.11 -7.15
C ALA A 22 1.04 -0.29 -6.25
N ILE A 23 0.72 -0.26 -4.96
CA ILE A 23 1.55 0.34 -3.92
C ILE A 23 2.08 -0.75 -3.01
N GLU A 24 3.35 -0.60 -2.66
CA GLU A 24 4.00 -1.36 -1.60
C GLU A 24 4.38 -0.41 -0.45
N GLN A 25 3.91 -0.71 0.76
CA GLN A 25 4.30 0.00 1.98
C GLN A 25 5.24 -0.88 2.78
N TYR A 26 6.38 -0.31 3.18
CA TYR A 26 7.39 -1.00 3.97
C TYR A 26 7.56 -0.35 5.35
N ILE A 27 7.85 -1.18 6.35
CA ILE A 27 8.23 -0.73 7.69
C ILE A 27 9.65 -1.16 8.02
N LEU A 28 10.43 -0.27 8.65
CA LEU A 28 11.77 -0.59 9.14
C LEU A 28 11.66 -1.34 10.48
N ARG A 29 12.12 -2.59 10.52
CA ARG A 29 12.21 -3.42 11.74
C ARG A 29 13.55 -4.14 11.76
N ASP A 30 14.24 -4.07 12.90
CA ASP A 30 15.53 -4.74 13.11
C ASP A 30 16.57 -4.42 12.02
N GLY A 31 16.59 -3.16 11.58
CA GLY A 31 17.50 -2.69 10.52
C GLY A 31 17.17 -3.20 9.11
N ARG A 32 15.99 -3.79 8.89
CA ARG A 32 15.53 -4.28 7.59
C ARG A 32 14.13 -3.75 7.26
N TYR A 33 13.92 -3.41 5.99
CA TYR A 33 12.58 -3.09 5.50
C TYR A 33 11.79 -4.38 5.32
N GLN A 34 10.60 -4.42 5.92
CA GLN A 34 9.64 -5.52 5.81
C GLN A 34 8.40 -5.01 5.09
N LEU A 35 7.93 -5.75 4.09
CA LEU A 35 6.70 -5.42 3.37
C LEU A 35 5.51 -5.54 4.33
N LEU A 36 4.76 -4.45 4.47
CA LEU A 36 3.57 -4.38 5.31
C LEU A 36 2.29 -4.52 4.48
N VAL A 37 2.23 -3.80 3.36
CA VAL A 37 1.07 -3.80 2.45
C VAL A 37 1.58 -3.89 1.03
N LYS A 38 0.96 -4.74 0.21
CA LYS A 38 0.99 -4.68 -1.24
C LYS A 38 -0.45 -4.70 -1.75
N SER A 39 -0.89 -3.63 -2.38
CA SER A 39 -2.27 -3.53 -2.87
C SER A 39 -2.38 -2.62 -4.09
N ASN A 40 -3.31 -2.95 -4.98
CA ASN A 40 -3.73 -2.12 -6.12
C ASN A 40 -5.07 -1.40 -5.88
N SER A 41 -5.70 -1.60 -4.72
CA SER A 41 -7.03 -1.07 -4.44
C SER A 41 -7.26 -0.86 -2.95
N GLY A 42 -8.28 -0.07 -2.61
CA GLY A 42 -8.60 0.31 -1.23
C GLY A 42 -7.90 1.60 -0.81
N GLN A 43 -7.53 1.66 0.47
CA GLN A 43 -6.93 2.84 1.09
C GLN A 43 -5.49 2.52 1.53
N ILE A 44 -4.62 3.53 1.53
CA ILE A 44 -3.32 3.48 2.18
C ILE A 44 -3.33 4.43 3.38
N GLU A 45 -2.92 3.89 4.53
CA GLU A 45 -2.83 4.60 5.80
C GLU A 45 -1.37 4.95 6.10
N SER A 46 -1.12 6.11 6.69
CA SER A 46 0.21 6.45 7.21
C SER A 46 0.45 5.77 8.55
N LEU A 47 1.64 5.16 8.68
CA LEU A 47 2.08 4.58 9.96
C LEU A 47 2.63 5.64 10.93
N VAL A 48 2.95 6.83 10.43
CA VAL A 48 3.61 7.90 11.20
C VAL A 48 2.63 9.03 11.51
N MET A 49 1.74 9.35 10.57
CA MET A 49 0.72 10.39 10.72
C MET A 49 -0.62 9.71 11.00
N THR A 50 -1.01 9.66 12.27
CA THR A 50 -2.34 9.19 12.66
C THR A 50 -3.41 9.95 11.89
N ASP A 51 -4.46 9.25 11.46
CA ASP A 51 -5.59 9.75 10.66
C ASP A 51 -5.27 10.19 9.21
N PHE A 52 -4.03 10.02 8.75
CA PHE A 52 -3.73 10.20 7.33
C PHE A 52 -4.05 8.92 6.55
N MET A 53 -5.09 9.00 5.72
CA MET A 53 -5.54 7.93 4.84
C MET A 53 -5.89 8.51 3.47
N ILE A 54 -5.45 7.86 2.39
CA ILE A 54 -5.85 8.20 1.02
C ILE A 54 -6.23 6.96 0.21
N PRO A 55 -7.14 7.08 -0.78
CA PRO A 55 -7.42 5.98 -1.69
C PRO A 55 -6.17 5.66 -2.52
N ILE A 56 -5.86 4.37 -2.73
CA ILE A 56 -4.73 3.96 -3.59
C ILE A 56 -4.91 4.49 -5.02
N ARG A 57 -6.15 4.53 -5.51
CA ARG A 57 -6.48 5.09 -6.84
C ARG A 57 -6.07 6.55 -6.98
N ALA A 58 -6.06 7.32 -5.90
CA ALA A 58 -5.68 8.74 -5.91
C ALA A 58 -4.18 8.96 -6.22
N ILE A 59 -3.36 7.90 -6.25
CA ILE A 59 -1.96 7.97 -6.65
C ILE A 59 -1.81 7.89 -8.17
N PHE A 60 -2.73 7.21 -8.85
CA PHE A 60 -2.65 6.92 -10.28
C PHE A 60 -3.67 7.71 -11.12
N ASP A 61 -4.79 8.15 -10.54
CA ASP A 61 -5.84 8.94 -11.20
C ASP A 61 -5.80 10.40 -10.75
N SER A 62 -5.58 11.32 -11.69
CA SER A 62 -5.44 12.76 -11.40
C SER A 62 -6.70 13.41 -10.80
N ALA A 63 -7.90 12.94 -11.16
CA ALA A 63 -9.14 13.47 -10.62
C ALA A 63 -9.33 13.00 -9.17
N GLU A 64 -9.06 11.71 -8.92
CA GLU A 64 -9.07 11.16 -7.57
C GLU A 64 -7.97 11.76 -6.68
N ASN A 65 -6.80 12.08 -7.24
CA ASN A 65 -5.72 12.77 -6.55
C ASN A 65 -6.18 14.13 -6.00
N LEU A 66 -6.77 14.95 -6.87
CA LEU A 66 -7.24 16.27 -6.50
C LEU A 66 -8.35 16.19 -5.44
N ASN A 67 -9.27 15.24 -5.59
CA ASN A 67 -10.31 14.99 -4.59
C ASN A 67 -9.73 14.57 -3.23
N ALA A 68 -8.72 13.69 -3.22
CA ALA A 68 -8.06 13.27 -1.99
C ALA A 68 -7.33 14.43 -1.29
N LEU A 69 -6.58 15.24 -2.04
CA LEU A 69 -5.89 16.43 -1.51
C LEU A 69 -6.87 17.45 -0.94
N HIS A 70 -7.99 17.68 -1.64
CA HIS A 70 -9.06 18.54 -1.16
C HIS A 70 -9.57 18.03 0.19
N ASN A 71 -9.94 16.75 0.30
CA ASN A 71 -10.46 16.15 1.52
C ASN A 71 -9.49 16.23 2.71
N ILE A 72 -8.18 16.05 2.47
CA ILE A 72 -7.15 16.24 3.50
C ILE A 72 -7.13 17.69 4.00
N THR A 73 -7.26 18.66 3.11
CA THR A 73 -7.10 20.08 3.44
C THR A 73 -8.30 20.65 4.21
N ILE A 74 -9.51 20.11 4.02
CA ILE A 74 -10.70 20.49 4.81
C ILE A 74 -10.84 19.73 6.12
N ALA A 75 -10.08 18.65 6.31
CA ALA A 75 -10.08 17.85 7.54
C ALA A 75 -9.09 18.36 8.61
N LEU A 76 -8.28 19.36 8.27
CA LEU A 76 -7.34 20.06 9.15
C LEU A 76 -7.91 21.43 9.60
#